data_AF-A0A967IH37-F1
#
_entry.id   AF-A0A967IH37-F1
#
_cell.length_a   1.000
_cell.length_b   1.000
_cell.length_c   1.000
_cell.angle_alpha   90.00
_cell.angle_beta   90.00
_cell.angle_gamma   90.00
#
_symmetry.space_group_name_H-M   'P 1'
#
loop_
_entity.id
_entity.type
_entity.pdbx_description
1 polymer ?
#
loop_
_entity_poly.entity_id
_entity_poly.type
_entity_poly.pdbx_seq_one_letter_code
_entity_poly.pdbx_strand_id
1 'polypeptide(L)'
;MIDWSNAHLEDFTFDVDAEGIQEIGPSQVFPVKVHRTDGTPAFTCTIPVRAEFYRQLKQTADWESALLKILKARVREEILKRKKHHPVPIEDKLQLIGKQISTAD
;
A
#
# COMPACT_ATOMS: atom_id res chain seq x y z
N MET A 1 -11.46 -11.25 -9.08
CA MET A 1 -10.19 -10.53 -9.35
C MET A 1 -10.56 -9.07 -9.63
N ILE A 2 -9.95 -8.10 -8.97
CA ILE A 2 -10.28 -6.68 -9.17
C ILE A 2 -9.69 -6.20 -10.50
N ASP A 3 -10.51 -5.55 -11.30
CA ASP A 3 -10.07 -4.84 -12.50
C ASP A 3 -9.46 -3.48 -12.11
N TRP A 4 -8.15 -3.48 -11.89
CA TRP A 4 -7.41 -2.29 -11.48
C TRP A 4 -7.33 -1.19 -12.55
N SER A 5 -7.49 -1.55 -13.83
CA SER A 5 -7.45 -0.58 -14.93
C SER A 5 -8.65 0.36 -14.86
N ASN A 6 -9.83 -0.19 -14.52
CA ASN A 6 -11.09 0.53 -14.44
C ASN A 6 -11.48 0.98 -13.02
N ALA A 7 -10.72 0.59 -11.99
CA ALA A 7 -11.06 0.95 -10.60
C ALA A 7 -10.82 2.44 -10.30
N HIS A 8 -11.77 3.13 -9.69
CA HIS A 8 -11.64 4.52 -9.25
C HIS A 8 -11.19 4.59 -7.78
N LEU A 9 -10.47 5.65 -7.40
CA LEU A 9 -9.99 5.80 -6.01
C LEU A 9 -11.13 5.95 -4.99
N GLU A 10 -12.30 6.41 -5.44
CA GLU A 10 -13.51 6.56 -4.64
C GLU A 10 -14.27 5.24 -4.44
N ASP A 11 -13.95 4.20 -5.21
CA ASP A 11 -14.51 2.86 -5.05
C ASP A 11 -13.93 2.13 -3.83
N PHE A 12 -12.98 2.73 -3.12
CA PHE A 12 -12.25 2.08 -2.03
C PHE A 12 -12.41 2.81 -0.70
N THR A 13 -12.54 2.00 0.34
CA THR A 13 -12.46 2.39 1.76
C THR A 13 -11.33 1.62 2.42
N PHE A 14 -10.90 2.06 3.60
CA PHE A 14 -9.85 1.38 4.33
C PHE A 14 -10.06 1.47 5.83
N ASP A 15 -9.58 0.45 6.52
CA ASP A 15 -9.64 0.31 7.96
C ASP A 15 -8.23 -0.01 8.48
N VAL A 16 -7.86 0.61 9.59
CA VAL A 16 -6.58 0.33 10.26
C VAL A 16 -6.81 -0.79 11.27
N ASP A 17 -5.98 -1.82 11.20
CA ASP A 17 -5.98 -2.89 12.20
C ASP A 17 -5.20 -2.43 13.41
N ALA A 18 -5.90 -1.87 14.40
CA ALA A 18 -5.29 -1.27 15.59
C ALA A 18 -4.51 -2.29 16.44
N GLU A 19 -4.98 -3.53 16.49
CA GLU A 19 -4.33 -4.61 17.26
C GLU A 19 -3.00 -5.05 16.61
N GLY A 20 -2.88 -4.89 15.30
CA GLY A 20 -1.66 -5.22 14.56
C GLY A 20 -0.63 -4.08 14.49
N ILE A 21 -0.89 -2.93 15.12
CA ILE A 21 0.06 -1.80 15.12
C ILE A 21 1.31 -2.19 15.94
N GLN A 22 2.47 -2.09 15.31
CA GLN A 22 3.74 -2.51 15.92
C GLN A 22 4.89 -1.57 15.57
N GLU A 23 5.87 -1.47 16.45
CA GLU A 23 7.12 -0.76 16.18
C GLU A 23 8.14 -1.75 15.60
N ILE A 24 8.63 -1.48 14.39
CA ILE A 24 9.65 -2.27 13.70
C ILE A 24 10.82 -1.34 13.36
N GLY A 25 11.92 -1.49 14.09
CA GLY A 25 13.09 -0.63 13.96
C GLY A 25 12.72 0.85 14.20
N PRO A 26 13.07 1.78 13.30
CA PRO A 26 12.76 3.20 13.47
C PRO A 26 11.33 3.58 13.05
N SER A 27 10.43 2.61 12.82
CA SER A 27 9.10 2.85 12.25
C SER A 27 7.98 2.27 13.11
N GLN A 28 6.94 3.06 13.31
CA GLN A 28 5.61 2.59 13.68
C GLN A 28 4.91 2.09 12.41
N VAL A 29 4.54 0.81 12.38
CA VAL A 29 3.90 0.16 11.25
C VAL A 29 2.41 0.03 11.51
N PHE A 30 1.60 0.52 10.58
CA PHE A 30 0.14 0.48 10.61
C PHE A 30 -0.37 -0.51 9.56
N PRO A 31 -0.90 -1.68 9.95
CA PRO A 31 -1.57 -2.57 9.02
C PRO A 31 -2.90 -1.97 8.59
N VAL A 32 -3.17 -2.01 7.28
CA VAL A 32 -4.37 -1.45 6.68
C VAL A 32 -5.04 -2.48 5.79
N LYS A 33 -6.34 -2.66 5.99
CA LYS A 33 -7.23 -3.46 5.16
C LYS A 33 -7.97 -2.52 4.22
N VAL A 34 -7.86 -2.76 2.92
CA VAL A 34 -8.54 -1.96 1.89
C VAL A 34 -9.69 -2.78 1.34
N HIS A 35 -10.88 -2.19 1.34
CA HIS A 35 -12.11 -2.77 0.86
C HIS A 35 -12.65 -1.93 -0.30
N ARG A 36 -13.47 -2.54 -1.16
CA ARG A 36 -14.34 -1.78 -2.05
C ARG A 36 -15.52 -1.22 -1.26
N THR A 37 -16.18 -0.19 -1.78
CA THR A 37 -17.41 0.38 -1.20
C THR A 37 -18.55 -0.63 -1.07
N ASP A 38 -18.54 -1.69 -1.88
CA ASP A 38 -19.46 -2.83 -1.79
C ASP A 38 -19.12 -3.83 -0.65
N GLY A 39 -18.06 -3.57 0.13
CA GLY A 39 -17.58 -4.41 1.24
C GLY A 39 -16.59 -5.51 0.81
N THR A 40 -16.31 -5.67 -0.49
CA THR A 40 -15.40 -6.71 -0.97
C THR A 40 -13.95 -6.41 -0.54
N PRO A 41 -13.23 -7.37 0.06
CA PRO A 41 -11.81 -7.22 0.34
C PRO A 41 -11.00 -6.99 -0.95
N ALA A 42 -10.19 -5.94 -0.98
CA ALA A 42 -9.35 -5.62 -2.13
C ALA A 42 -7.91 -6.08 -1.94
N PHE A 43 -7.25 -5.58 -0.90
CA PHE A 43 -5.90 -5.99 -0.51
C PHE A 43 -5.58 -5.52 0.91
N THR A 44 -4.52 -6.07 1.47
CA THR A 44 -3.92 -5.57 2.70
C THR A 44 -2.56 -4.94 2.39
N CYS A 45 -2.19 -3.93 3.15
CA CYS A 45 -0.86 -3.31 3.09
C CYS A 45 -0.44 -2.82 4.47
N THR A 46 0.85 -2.53 4.62
CA THR A 46 1.39 -1.91 5.83
C THR A 46 1.92 -0.53 5.49
N ILE A 47 1.61 0.45 6.33
CA ILE A 47 2.06 1.84 6.17
C ILE A 47 3.06 2.14 7.28
N PRO A 48 4.36 2.24 6.98
CA PRO A 48 5.35 2.66 7.95
C PRO A 48 5.32 4.18 8.13
N VAL A 49 5.30 4.61 9.38
CA VAL A 49 5.49 6.00 9.81
C VAL A 49 6.70 6.03 10.71
N ARG A 50 7.62 6.99 10.56
CA ARG A 50 8.79 7.09 11.43
C ARG A 50 8.32 7.22 12.89
N ALA A 51 8.87 6.40 13.79
CA ALA A 51 8.43 6.34 15.19
C ALA A 51 8.60 7.70 15.90
N GLU A 52 9.69 8.42 15.61
CA GLU A 52 9.90 9.78 16.13
C GLU A 52 8.82 10.76 15.65
N PHE A 53 8.53 10.78 14.35
CA PHE A 53 7.48 11.62 13.79
C PHE A 53 6.10 11.27 14.37
N TYR A 54 5.80 9.97 14.53
CA TYR A 54 4.54 9.54 15.13
C TYR A 54 4.42 10.01 16.59
N ARG A 55 5.50 9.94 17.38
CA ARG A 55 5.53 10.47 18.74
C ARG A 55 5.32 11.99 18.79
N GLN A 56 5.92 12.74 17.88
CA GLN A 56 5.71 14.18 17.76
C GLN A 56 4.28 14.51 17.33
N LEU A 57 3.72 13.76 16.37
CA LEU A 57 2.36 13.93 15.90
C LEU A 57 1.36 13.79 17.06
N LYS A 58 1.53 12.80 17.92
CA LYS A 58 0.67 12.59 19.11
C LYS A 58 0.68 13.76 20.11
N GLN A 59 1.62 14.70 20.00
CA GLN A 59 1.70 15.88 20.87
C GLN A 59 0.91 17.07 20.31
N THR A 60 0.43 17.00 19.07
CA THR A 60 -0.38 18.08 18.46
C THR A 60 -1.86 17.89 18.77
N ALA A 61 -2.62 18.98 18.72
CA ALA A 61 -4.08 18.88 18.62
C ALA A 61 -4.46 18.10 17.35
N ASP A 62 -5.57 17.36 17.41
CA ASP A 62 -6.14 16.61 16.28
C ASP A 62 -5.20 15.60 15.61
N TRP A 63 -4.24 15.05 16.35
CA TRP A 63 -3.22 14.12 15.83
C TRP A 63 -3.83 12.91 15.12
N GLU A 64 -4.98 12.42 15.58
CA GLU A 64 -5.70 11.29 14.96
C GLU A 64 -6.17 11.64 13.55
N SER A 65 -6.76 12.82 13.36
CA SER A 65 -7.20 13.32 12.06
C SER A 65 -6.01 13.54 11.12
N ALA A 66 -4.89 14.04 11.65
CA ALA A 66 -3.67 14.21 10.88
C ALA A 66 -3.08 12.85 10.46
N LEU A 67 -3.03 11.88 11.37
CA LEU A 67 -2.58 10.52 11.08
C LEU A 67 -3.46 9.87 10.01
N LEU A 68 -4.78 9.96 10.15
CA LEU A 68 -5.72 9.38 9.19
C LEU A 68 -5.54 9.96 7.78
N LYS A 69 -5.28 11.27 7.68
CA LYS A 69 -4.94 11.92 6.39
C LYS A 69 -3.66 11.35 5.77
N ILE A 70 -2.63 11.12 6.58
CA ILE A 70 -1.38 10.50 6.13
C ILE A 70 -1.64 9.08 5.63
N LEU A 71 -2.32 8.26 6.43
CA LEU A 71 -2.65 6.88 6.06
C LEU A 71 -3.49 6.85 4.77
N LYS A 72 -4.52 7.69 4.66
CA LYS A 72 -5.34 7.81 3.44
C LYS A 72 -4.52 8.16 2.20
N ALA A 73 -3.58 9.12 2.32
CA ALA A 73 -2.72 9.49 1.21
C ALA A 73 -1.84 8.32 0.75
N ARG A 74 -1.25 7.58 1.70
CA ARG A 74 -0.43 6.39 1.43
C ARG A 74 -1.23 5.24 0.82
N VAL A 75 -2.45 4.97 1.30
CA VAL A 75 -3.35 3.98 0.69
C VAL A 75 -3.66 4.35 -0.76
N ARG A 76 -3.91 5.64 -1.05
CA ARG A 76 -4.15 6.11 -2.43
C ARG A 76 -2.92 5.88 -3.32
N GLU A 77 -1.71 6.13 -2.82
CA GLU A 77 -0.47 5.81 -3.54
C GLU A 77 -0.40 4.31 -3.86
N GLU A 78 -0.75 3.44 -2.92
CA GLU A 78 -0.76 1.98 -3.10
C GLU A 78 -1.81 1.51 -4.12
N ILE A 79 -2.99 2.13 -4.15
CA ILE A 79 -4.00 1.86 -5.19
C ILE A 79 -3.47 2.32 -6.55
N LEU A 80 -2.90 3.53 -6.64
CA LEU A 80 -2.35 4.05 -7.90
C LEU A 80 -1.19 3.19 -8.43
N LYS A 81 -0.32 2.67 -7.56
CA LYS A 81 0.72 1.72 -7.97
C LYS A 81 0.13 0.46 -8.59
N ARG A 82 -0.95 -0.08 -8.01
CA ARG A 82 -1.66 -1.25 -8.53
C ARG A 82 -2.36 -0.94 -9.86
N LYS A 83 -2.95 0.25 -10.01
CA LYS A 83 -3.50 0.72 -11.31
C LYS A 83 -2.41 0.84 -12.38
N LYS A 84 -1.22 1.33 -12.02
CA LYS A 84 -0.10 1.55 -12.95
C LYS A 84 0.65 0.28 -13.30
N HIS A 85 0.57 -0.76 -12.47
CA HIS A 85 1.09 -2.09 -12.80
C HIS A 85 0.32 -2.65 -13.99
N HIS A 86 0.78 -2.29 -15.19
CA HIS A 86 0.53 -3.08 -16.37
C HIS A 86 1.17 -4.44 -16.08
N PRO A 87 0.45 -5.56 -16.27
CA PRO A 87 1.13 -6.85 -16.27
C PRO A 87 2.24 -6.74 -17.29
N VAL A 88 3.49 -6.92 -16.84
CA VAL A 88 4.63 -7.06 -17.76
C VAL A 88 4.22 -8.16 -18.75
N PRO A 89 4.15 -7.86 -20.06
CA PRO A 89 3.80 -8.85 -21.07
C PRO A 89 4.63 -10.11 -20.86
N ILE A 90 4.03 -11.28 -21.08
CA ILE A 90 4.73 -12.55 -20.86
C ILE A 90 6.00 -12.59 -21.74
N GLU A 91 5.95 -11.98 -22.92
CA GLU A 91 7.08 -11.80 -23.83
C GLU A 91 8.27 -11.09 -23.17
N ASP A 92 8.02 -10.00 -22.45
CA ASP A 92 9.07 -9.23 -21.75
C ASP A 92 9.65 -10.02 -20.56
N LYS A 93 8.82 -10.82 -19.87
CA LYS A 93 9.29 -11.74 -18.80
C LYS A 93 10.17 -12.84 -19.37
N LEU A 94 9.81 -13.41 -20.52
CA LEU A 94 10.58 -14.48 -21.18
C LEU A 94 11.94 -13.97 -21.67
N GLN A 95 12.04 -12.73 -22.16
CA GLN A 95 13.33 -12.13 -22.55
C GLN A 95 14.28 -11.96 -21.36
N LEU A 96 13.76 -11.62 -20.18
CA LEU A 96 14.57 -11.48 -18.97
C LEU A 96 15.11 -12.84 -18.47
N ILE A 97 14.30 -13.90 -18.56
CA ILE A 97 14.74 -15.28 -18.24
C ILE A 97 15.76 -15.77 -19.28
N GLY A 98 15.51 -15.54 -20.57
CA GLY A 98 16.42 -15.93 -21.65
C GLY A 98 17.81 -15.29 -21.55
N LYS A 99 17.90 -14.03 -21.06
CA LYS A 99 19.18 -13.34 -20.82
C LYS A 99 19.97 -13.90 -19.63
N GLN A 100 19.30 -14.46 -18.60
CA GLN A 100 20.01 -15.14 -17.52
C GLN A 100 20.60 -16.48 -17.95
N ILE A 101 20.06 -17.10 -18.99
CA ILE A 101 20.53 -18.40 -19.50
C ILE A 101 21.66 -18.23 -20.55
N SER A 102 21.75 -17.08 -21.23
CA SER A 102 22.77 -16.81 -22.27
C SER A 102 24.05 -16.12 -21.76
N THR A 103 24.42 -16.32 -20.49
CA THR A 103 25.76 -15.92 -19.97
C THR A 103 26.61 -17.14 -19.61
N ALA A 104 26.49 -18.19 -20.41
CA ALA A 104 27.49 -19.23 -20.54
C ALA A 104 27.70 -19.50 -22.04
N ASP A 105 28.96 -19.30 -22.45
CA ASP A 105 29.59 -19.43 -23.78
C ASP A 105 29.43 -18.29 -24.79
#